data_AF-A0A7C6AUM2-F1
#
_entry.id   AF-A0A7C6AUM2-F1
#
_cell.length_a   1.000
_cell.length_b   1.000
_cell.length_c   1.000
_cell.angle_alpha   90.00
_cell.angle_beta   90.00
_cell.angle_gamma   90.00
#
_symmetry.space_group_name_H-M   'P 1'
#
loop_
_entity.id
_entity.type
_entity.pdbx_description
1 polymer ?
#
loop_
_entity_poly.entity_id
_entity_poly.type
_entity_poly.pdbx_seq_one_letter_code
_entity_poly.pdbx_strand_id
1 'polypeptide(L)'
;SDGIHCTTSRNVRISNCDIVAGDDAIIVTGFGDEISGSEISRIPYPSRNTGNKTGYAENVTVTNCVLSSRSAGIRVGYGENPIRNLVFSNIVIYGSNRGIGVFARDKSDIENVEFSNIIINTRLHSGHWWGKGEPIHVSAIRDSRNGKAGTIRNIRFNNIRAESGAGILLYGASESPLENITLKDVTLSIEPGKYSESYGGNFDLRPAYPLDSALFAHDIPGCFAKGVINLVIKDFNLKWTDNLPNYFSDGLAIYDFRGLLLQDVFAVPAFNRKELAAIRLVNGSEAELLNCRTVKSIQLLVKEKVR
;
A
#
# COMPACT_ATOMS: atom_id res chain seq x y z
N SER A 1 15.97 -11.65 -5.93
CA SER A 1 15.20 -12.76 -5.36
C SER A 1 14.63 -12.32 -4.04
N ASP A 2 13.46 -12.86 -3.71
CA ASP A 2 12.81 -12.60 -2.43
C ASP A 2 13.63 -13.17 -1.27
N GLY A 3 13.38 -12.67 -0.06
CA GLY A 3 13.93 -13.25 1.16
C GLY A 3 13.18 -14.51 1.57
N ILE A 4 11.91 -14.37 1.94
CA ILE A 4 11.00 -15.48 2.22
C ILE A 4 9.73 -15.33 1.37
N HIS A 5 9.48 -16.34 0.52
CA HIS A 5 8.31 -16.40 -0.35
C HIS A 5 7.32 -17.48 0.09
N CYS A 6 6.16 -17.05 0.62
CA CYS A 6 5.07 -17.94 0.98
C CYS A 6 4.05 -18.01 -0.17
N THR A 7 4.03 -19.13 -0.90
CA THR A 7 3.14 -19.37 -2.05
C THR A 7 1.96 -20.26 -1.65
N THR A 8 0.73 -19.75 -1.68
CA THR A 8 -0.51 -20.45 -1.28
C THR A 8 -0.29 -21.37 -0.06
N SER A 9 0.37 -20.82 0.97
CA SER A 9 0.82 -21.54 2.16
C SER A 9 -0.06 -21.19 3.35
N ARG A 10 -0.17 -22.10 4.33
CA ARG A 10 -1.02 -21.89 5.50
C ARG A 10 -0.33 -22.20 6.82
N ASN A 11 -0.76 -21.52 7.88
CA ASN A 11 -0.24 -21.66 9.24
C ASN A 11 1.26 -21.35 9.35
N VAL A 12 1.68 -20.26 8.69
CA VAL A 12 3.10 -19.87 8.59
C VAL A 12 3.49 -18.96 9.75
N ARG A 13 4.65 -19.20 10.35
CA ARG A 13 5.25 -18.36 11.40
C ARG A 13 6.67 -17.97 11.02
N ILE A 14 6.91 -16.66 10.93
CA ILE A 14 8.23 -16.08 10.68
C ILE A 14 8.52 -15.14 11.85
N SER A 15 9.64 -15.34 12.54
CA SER A 15 9.95 -14.51 13.70
C SER A 15 11.43 -14.37 13.98
N ASN A 16 11.84 -13.21 14.48
CA ASN A 16 13.20 -12.93 14.95
C ASN A 16 14.26 -13.06 13.84
N CYS A 17 13.91 -12.62 12.63
CA CYS A 17 14.80 -12.67 11.46
C CYS A 17 15.33 -11.29 11.08
N ASP A 18 16.57 -11.25 10.60
CA ASP A 18 17.12 -10.15 9.82
C ASP A 18 17.20 -10.60 8.35
N ILE A 19 16.52 -9.88 7.45
CA ILE A 19 16.36 -10.26 6.04
C ILE A 19 16.74 -9.09 5.14
N VAL A 20 17.75 -9.31 4.29
CA VAL A 20 18.16 -8.39 3.24
C VAL A 20 17.98 -9.08 1.88
N ALA A 21 17.07 -8.58 1.06
CA ALA A 21 16.65 -9.22 -0.18
C ALA A 21 16.91 -8.36 -1.42
N GLY A 22 17.14 -9.05 -2.55
CA GLY A 22 17.28 -8.41 -3.85
C GLY A 22 15.93 -8.06 -4.48
N ASP A 23 14.86 -8.74 -4.09
CA ASP A 23 13.46 -8.41 -4.42
C ASP A 23 12.69 -8.34 -3.09
N ASP A 24 11.43 -8.76 -2.97
CA ASP A 24 10.62 -8.56 -1.75
C ASP A 24 11.23 -9.29 -0.52
N ALA A 25 11.36 -8.63 0.63
CA ALA A 25 11.99 -9.27 1.80
C ALA A 25 11.12 -10.38 2.39
N ILE A 26 9.84 -10.11 2.62
CA ILE A 26 8.84 -11.14 2.94
C ILE A 26 7.63 -10.93 2.02
N ILE A 27 7.18 -12.02 1.39
CA ILE A 27 6.02 -12.01 0.53
C ILE A 27 5.07 -13.17 0.83
N VAL A 28 3.76 -12.88 0.84
CA VAL A 28 2.68 -13.87 0.84
C VAL A 28 1.89 -13.74 -0.45
N THR A 29 1.88 -14.77 -1.30
CA THR A 29 1.17 -14.76 -2.58
C THR A 29 0.09 -15.84 -2.65
N GLY A 30 -0.89 -15.59 -3.51
CA GLY A 30 -1.87 -16.57 -3.98
C GLY A 30 -1.33 -17.43 -5.12
N PHE A 31 -0.02 -17.47 -5.32
CA PHE A 31 0.58 -18.32 -6.35
C PHE A 31 0.53 -19.77 -5.88
N GLY A 32 -0.05 -20.64 -6.69
CA GLY A 32 -0.09 -22.09 -6.43
C GLY A 32 0.82 -22.85 -7.38
N ASP A 33 0.74 -24.18 -7.30
CA ASP A 33 1.51 -25.10 -8.17
C ASP A 33 1.14 -24.99 -9.65
N GLU A 34 0.08 -24.25 -10.00
CA GLU A 34 -0.28 -23.82 -11.36
C GLU A 34 0.95 -23.29 -12.12
N ILE A 35 1.83 -22.57 -11.42
CA ILE A 35 3.04 -21.96 -11.98
C ILE A 35 4.14 -23.00 -12.23
N SER A 36 4.14 -24.11 -11.50
CA SER A 36 5.14 -25.18 -11.64
C SER A 36 4.88 -26.13 -12.80
N GLY A 37 3.65 -26.16 -13.34
CA GLY A 37 3.24 -27.10 -14.39
C GLY A 37 3.25 -28.58 -13.98
N SER A 38 3.38 -28.87 -12.69
CA SER A 38 3.44 -30.23 -12.15
C SER A 38 2.07 -30.94 -12.19
N GLU A 39 2.05 -32.29 -12.20
CA GLU A 39 0.78 -33.03 -12.23
C GLU A 39 -0.16 -32.70 -11.06
N ILE A 40 0.39 -32.29 -9.91
CA ILE A 40 -0.40 -31.89 -8.74
C ILE A 40 -1.16 -30.57 -8.98
N SER A 41 -0.74 -29.72 -9.92
CA SER A 41 -1.46 -28.49 -10.26
C SER A 41 -2.84 -28.78 -10.87
N ARG A 42 -2.98 -29.93 -11.54
CA ARG A 42 -4.26 -30.38 -12.13
C ARG A 42 -5.22 -30.99 -11.11
N ILE A 43 -4.77 -31.23 -9.89
CA ILE A 43 -5.58 -31.82 -8.83
C ILE A 43 -6.21 -30.68 -8.02
N PRO A 44 -7.55 -30.58 -7.97
CA PRO A 44 -8.23 -29.59 -7.14
C PRO A 44 -7.75 -29.67 -5.69
N TYR A 45 -7.53 -28.51 -5.06
CA TYR A 45 -6.98 -28.43 -3.70
C TYR A 45 -7.61 -29.42 -2.70
N PRO A 46 -8.95 -29.59 -2.61
CA PRO A 46 -9.56 -30.52 -1.65
C PRO A 46 -9.20 -31.99 -1.88
N SER A 47 -8.86 -32.36 -3.13
CA SER A 47 -8.54 -33.74 -3.53
C SER A 47 -7.06 -34.06 -3.42
N ARG A 48 -6.21 -33.11 -2.98
CA ARG A 48 -4.77 -33.35 -2.83
C ARG A 48 -4.49 -34.24 -1.62
N ASN A 49 -3.55 -35.18 -1.79
CA ASN A 49 -3.15 -36.08 -0.70
C ASN A 49 -2.18 -35.41 0.28
N THR A 50 -1.37 -34.46 -0.19
CA THR A 50 -0.35 -33.72 0.57
C THR A 50 -0.45 -32.21 0.30
N GLY A 51 0.26 -31.41 1.11
CA GLY A 51 0.33 -29.96 0.94
C GLY A 51 -0.92 -29.20 1.40
N ASN A 52 -1.05 -27.96 0.94
CA ASN A 52 -2.24 -27.16 1.19
C ASN A 52 -3.44 -27.77 0.45
N LYS A 53 -4.56 -27.99 1.17
CA LYS A 53 -5.80 -28.54 0.61
C LYS A 53 -6.95 -27.53 0.51
N THR A 54 -6.73 -26.29 0.96
CA THR A 54 -7.77 -25.24 0.93
C THR A 54 -7.66 -24.34 -0.29
N GLY A 55 -6.45 -24.21 -0.85
CA GLY A 55 -6.18 -23.21 -1.88
C GLY A 55 -6.17 -21.79 -1.34
N TYR A 56 -6.09 -21.59 -0.01
CA TYR A 56 -5.92 -20.28 0.59
C TYR A 56 -4.48 -20.09 1.05
N ALA A 57 -3.92 -18.90 0.81
CA ALA A 57 -2.79 -18.43 1.59
C ALA A 57 -3.32 -17.84 2.90
N GLU A 58 -3.16 -18.51 4.04
CA GLU A 58 -3.86 -18.09 5.26
C GLU A 58 -3.15 -18.37 6.58
N ASN A 59 -3.52 -17.62 7.62
CA ASN A 59 -2.99 -17.76 8.98
C ASN A 59 -1.47 -17.60 9.01
N VAL A 60 -0.99 -16.47 8.46
CA VAL A 60 0.44 -16.12 8.46
C VAL A 60 0.69 -15.10 9.57
N THR A 61 1.72 -15.34 10.37
CA THR A 61 2.20 -14.36 11.35
C THR A 61 3.68 -14.08 11.13
N VAL A 62 4.02 -12.81 11.00
CA VAL A 62 5.38 -12.29 10.92
C VAL A 62 5.61 -11.35 12.10
N THR A 63 6.66 -11.59 12.89
CA THR A 63 6.90 -10.78 14.08
C THR A 63 8.37 -10.59 14.43
N ASN A 64 8.72 -9.43 15.00
CA ASN A 64 10.07 -9.13 15.51
C ASN A 64 11.15 -9.27 14.42
N CYS A 65 10.90 -8.74 13.23
CA CYS A 65 11.84 -8.85 12.10
C CYS A 65 12.43 -7.49 11.71
N VAL A 66 13.64 -7.53 11.15
CA VAL A 66 14.32 -6.40 10.53
C VAL A 66 14.46 -6.71 9.04
N LEU A 67 13.95 -5.84 8.17
CA LEU A 67 13.75 -6.11 6.74
C LEU A 67 14.36 -5.01 5.87
N SER A 68 15.08 -5.41 4.82
CA SER A 68 15.56 -4.53 3.76
C SER A 68 15.43 -5.20 2.40
N SER A 69 15.07 -4.43 1.37
CA SER A 69 14.75 -4.95 0.04
C SER A 69 15.06 -3.93 -1.06
N ARG A 70 15.35 -4.38 -2.29
CA ARG A 70 15.32 -3.48 -3.47
C ARG A 70 13.92 -3.30 -4.06
N SER A 71 12.95 -4.11 -3.64
CA SER A 71 11.51 -4.00 -3.91
C SER A 71 10.78 -3.60 -2.62
N ALA A 72 9.89 -4.43 -2.05
CA ALA A 72 9.15 -4.14 -0.83
C ALA A 72 9.71 -4.85 0.41
N GLY A 73 9.66 -4.19 1.57
CA GLY A 73 9.92 -4.85 2.85
C GLY A 73 8.90 -5.95 3.14
N ILE A 74 7.61 -5.65 2.95
CA ILE A 74 6.53 -6.63 3.05
C ILE A 74 5.65 -6.53 1.82
N ARG A 75 5.30 -7.68 1.23
CA ARG A 75 4.31 -7.76 0.18
C ARG A 75 3.23 -8.80 0.46
N VAL A 76 1.98 -8.42 0.23
CA VAL A 76 0.82 -9.31 0.22
C VAL A 76 0.19 -9.27 -1.16
N GLY A 77 0.01 -10.44 -1.75
CA GLY A 77 -0.49 -10.60 -3.10
C GLY A 77 0.56 -10.40 -4.19
N TYR A 78 0.20 -10.65 -5.44
CA TYR A 78 -1.10 -11.16 -5.89
C TYR A 78 -1.01 -12.68 -6.15
N GLY A 79 -1.96 -13.23 -6.91
CA GLY A 79 -2.01 -14.61 -7.33
C GLY A 79 -3.44 -15.10 -7.45
N GLU A 80 -3.62 -16.24 -8.13
CA GLU A 80 -4.95 -16.77 -8.44
C GLU A 80 -5.69 -17.40 -7.25
N ASN A 81 -5.04 -17.51 -6.09
CA ASN A 81 -5.61 -18.07 -4.88
C ASN A 81 -5.89 -16.97 -3.83
N PRO A 82 -7.01 -17.04 -3.07
CA PRO A 82 -7.32 -16.01 -2.08
C PRO A 82 -6.34 -15.98 -0.90
N ILE A 83 -6.15 -14.80 -0.32
CA ILE A 83 -5.23 -14.55 0.79
C ILE A 83 -6.01 -13.99 1.98
N ARG A 84 -5.87 -14.59 3.18
CA ARG A 84 -6.58 -14.08 4.35
C ARG A 84 -5.93 -14.36 5.71
N ASN A 85 -6.26 -13.54 6.70
CA ASN A 85 -5.83 -13.72 8.10
C ASN A 85 -4.31 -13.65 8.24
N LEU A 86 -3.76 -12.46 7.98
CA LEU A 86 -2.33 -12.18 8.08
C LEU A 86 -2.07 -11.16 9.20
N VAL A 87 -1.00 -11.37 9.97
CA VAL A 87 -0.54 -10.44 11.00
C VAL A 87 0.94 -10.17 10.84
N PHE A 88 1.29 -8.89 10.67
CA PHE A 88 2.66 -8.38 10.65
C PHE A 88 2.83 -7.43 11.83
N SER A 89 3.76 -7.73 12.74
CA SER A 89 3.88 -6.96 13.99
C SER A 89 5.32 -6.76 14.46
N ASN A 90 5.64 -5.61 15.03
CA ASN A 90 6.97 -5.32 15.59
C ASN A 90 8.09 -5.47 14.54
N ILE A 91 8.01 -4.68 13.46
CA ILE A 91 8.93 -4.80 12.32
C ILE A 91 9.66 -3.48 12.10
N VAL A 92 10.95 -3.57 11.76
CA VAL A 92 11.72 -2.46 11.22
C VAL A 92 11.99 -2.71 9.74
N ILE A 93 11.60 -1.79 8.87
CA ILE A 93 11.90 -1.81 7.44
C ILE A 93 12.85 -0.66 7.14
N TYR A 94 13.98 -0.91 6.49
CA TYR A 94 14.98 0.13 6.21
C TYR A 94 15.57 0.04 4.81
N GLY A 95 15.76 1.21 4.18
CA GLY A 95 16.40 1.33 2.88
C GLY A 95 15.64 0.65 1.73
N SER A 96 14.36 0.32 1.91
CA SER A 96 13.56 -0.40 0.90
C SER A 96 12.95 0.52 -0.16
N ASN A 97 12.63 0.00 -1.35
CA ASN A 97 11.91 0.79 -2.37
C ASN A 97 10.46 1.02 -1.98
N ARG A 98 9.82 0.04 -1.35
CA ARG A 98 8.53 0.19 -0.67
C ARG A 98 8.60 -0.39 0.74
N GLY A 99 7.79 0.17 1.64
CA GLY A 99 7.62 -0.38 2.98
C GLY A 99 6.71 -1.61 2.92
N ILE A 100 5.41 -1.34 2.86
CA ILE A 100 4.35 -2.35 2.81
C ILE A 100 3.60 -2.24 1.48
N GLY A 101 3.44 -3.37 0.79
CA GLY A 101 2.66 -3.49 -0.44
C GLY A 101 1.52 -4.50 -0.30
N VAL A 102 0.31 -4.12 -0.69
CA VAL A 102 -0.84 -5.04 -0.83
C VAL A 102 -1.40 -4.90 -2.24
N PHE A 103 -1.36 -5.98 -3.02
CA PHE A 103 -1.65 -5.93 -4.45
C PHE A 103 -2.67 -6.99 -4.84
N ALA A 104 -3.83 -6.56 -5.35
CA ALA A 104 -4.76 -7.41 -6.06
C ALA A 104 -4.68 -7.07 -7.55
N ARG A 105 -4.29 -8.06 -8.36
CA ARG A 105 -4.11 -7.96 -9.82
C ARG A 105 -4.97 -8.96 -10.57
N ASP A 106 -5.06 -10.15 -9.99
CA ASP A 106 -5.88 -11.26 -10.47
C ASP A 106 -7.22 -11.25 -9.73
N LYS A 107 -8.13 -12.16 -10.11
CA LYS A 107 -9.52 -12.22 -9.61
C LYS A 107 -9.68 -12.55 -8.11
N SER A 108 -8.59 -12.77 -7.41
CA SER A 108 -8.59 -13.35 -6.06
C SER A 108 -8.50 -12.28 -4.99
N ASP A 109 -9.27 -12.52 -3.93
CA ASP A 109 -9.46 -11.57 -2.85
C ASP A 109 -8.32 -11.61 -1.83
N ILE A 110 -8.05 -10.46 -1.24
CA ILE A 110 -7.17 -10.28 -0.09
C ILE A 110 -8.00 -9.68 1.05
N GLU A 111 -8.08 -10.37 2.17
CA GLU A 111 -8.88 -9.90 3.32
C GLU A 111 -8.23 -10.13 4.68
N ASN A 112 -8.61 -9.31 5.66
CA ASN A 112 -8.25 -9.48 7.07
C ASN A 112 -6.72 -9.52 7.28
N VAL A 113 -6.09 -8.37 7.03
CA VAL A 113 -4.63 -8.19 7.19
C VAL A 113 -4.36 -7.07 8.19
N GLU A 114 -3.52 -7.36 9.18
CA GLU A 114 -3.10 -6.42 10.22
C GLU A 114 -1.60 -6.12 10.10
N PHE A 115 -1.25 -4.84 10.02
CA PHE A 115 0.11 -4.32 10.11
C PHE A 115 0.21 -3.43 11.35
N SER A 116 1.04 -3.81 12.34
CA SER A 116 1.09 -3.10 13.62
C SER A 116 2.51 -2.89 14.16
N ASN A 117 2.76 -1.75 14.79
CA ASN A 117 4.05 -1.43 15.42
C ASN A 117 5.23 -1.54 14.44
N ILE A 118 5.22 -0.71 13.39
CA ILE A 118 6.21 -0.78 12.31
C ILE A 118 6.95 0.55 12.16
N ILE A 119 8.28 0.49 12.09
CA ILE A 119 9.14 1.61 11.70
C ILE A 119 9.56 1.38 10.25
N ILE A 120 9.39 2.38 9.39
CA ILE A 120 9.64 2.29 7.96
C ILE A 120 10.58 3.41 7.54
N ASN A 121 11.67 3.06 6.87
CA ASN A 121 12.49 3.98 6.08
C ASN A 121 12.55 3.47 4.63
N THR A 122 12.01 4.26 3.70
CA THR A 122 12.04 3.94 2.26
C THR A 122 12.81 4.98 1.46
N ARG A 123 13.36 4.53 0.33
CA ARG A 123 14.03 5.39 -0.65
C ARG A 123 13.80 4.86 -2.05
N LEU A 124 13.78 5.76 -3.03
CA LEU A 124 13.78 5.36 -4.42
C LEU A 124 15.13 4.73 -4.78
N HIS A 125 15.11 3.56 -5.41
CA HIS A 125 16.30 2.92 -5.97
C HIS A 125 16.38 3.17 -7.48
N SER A 126 17.59 3.36 -8.02
CA SER A 126 17.80 3.30 -9.47
C SER A 126 17.64 1.88 -9.98
N GLY A 127 17.08 1.72 -11.18
CA GLY A 127 16.92 0.43 -11.83
C GLY A 127 15.48 0.22 -12.34
N HIS A 128 15.17 -1.00 -12.74
CA HIS A 128 13.85 -1.38 -13.28
C HIS A 128 12.87 -1.87 -12.20
N TRP A 129 13.06 -1.45 -10.95
CA TRP A 129 12.16 -1.80 -9.84
C TRP A 129 10.83 -1.07 -9.98
N TRP A 130 9.73 -1.76 -9.68
CA TRP A 130 8.42 -1.12 -9.57
C TRP A 130 8.34 -0.34 -8.25
N GLY A 131 7.77 0.85 -8.29
CA GLY A 131 7.54 1.71 -7.12
C GLY A 131 8.43 2.93 -7.03
N LYS A 132 8.02 3.84 -6.15
CA LYS A 132 8.53 5.21 -6.05
C LYS A 132 8.98 5.64 -4.66
N GLY A 133 9.10 4.71 -3.71
CA GLY A 133 9.48 5.05 -2.33
C GLY A 133 8.30 5.01 -1.36
N GLU A 134 7.16 4.43 -1.72
CA GLU A 134 5.95 4.46 -0.89
C GLU A 134 6.14 3.67 0.41
N PRO A 135 5.85 4.24 1.59
CA PRO A 135 5.90 3.50 2.85
C PRO A 135 4.74 2.50 2.95
N ILE A 136 3.58 2.84 2.39
CA ILE A 136 2.40 1.98 2.27
C ILE A 136 1.83 2.15 0.86
N HIS A 137 1.67 1.05 0.15
CA HIS A 137 1.02 0.97 -1.16
C HIS A 137 -0.03 -0.13 -1.11
N VAL A 138 -1.29 0.24 -1.32
CA VAL A 138 -2.39 -0.71 -1.50
C VAL A 138 -3.03 -0.46 -2.85
N SER A 139 -3.11 -1.46 -3.72
CA SER A 139 -3.81 -1.29 -4.98
C SER A 139 -4.55 -2.52 -5.48
N ALA A 140 -5.76 -2.29 -5.98
CA ALA A 140 -6.60 -3.26 -6.66
C ALA A 140 -6.87 -2.77 -8.10
N ILE A 141 -6.16 -3.36 -9.06
CA ILE A 141 -6.24 -3.00 -10.48
C ILE A 141 -5.80 -4.20 -11.33
N ARG A 142 -6.50 -4.50 -12.41
CA ARG A 142 -6.18 -5.66 -13.25
C ARG A 142 -4.83 -5.51 -13.96
N ASP A 143 -4.16 -6.62 -14.25
CA ASP A 143 -2.88 -6.65 -14.97
C ASP A 143 -2.98 -7.08 -16.45
N SER A 144 -4.17 -7.43 -16.91
CA SER A 144 -4.39 -7.91 -18.27
C SER A 144 -5.70 -7.39 -18.88
N ARG A 145 -5.78 -7.41 -20.22
CA ARG A 145 -6.92 -6.87 -20.97
C ARG A 145 -8.26 -7.48 -20.55
N ASN A 146 -8.27 -8.78 -20.34
CA ASN A 146 -9.46 -9.57 -20.00
C ASN A 146 -9.48 -10.00 -18.52
N GLY A 147 -8.46 -9.62 -17.75
CA GLY A 147 -8.40 -9.90 -16.32
C GLY A 147 -9.34 -9.01 -15.51
N LYS A 148 -9.55 -9.41 -14.27
CA LYS A 148 -10.28 -8.64 -13.26
C LYS A 148 -9.45 -8.64 -11.98
N ALA A 149 -9.35 -7.49 -11.33
CA ALA A 149 -8.81 -7.44 -9.97
C ALA A 149 -9.83 -7.97 -8.96
N GLY A 150 -9.37 -8.82 -8.06
CA GLY A 150 -10.07 -9.21 -6.86
C GLY A 150 -10.16 -8.04 -5.89
N THR A 151 -10.88 -8.27 -4.80
CA THR A 151 -11.14 -7.24 -3.79
C THR A 151 -10.03 -7.20 -2.75
N ILE A 152 -9.78 -6.01 -2.20
CA ILE A 152 -8.94 -5.83 -1.00
C ILE A 152 -9.85 -5.25 0.08
N ARG A 153 -10.04 -5.99 1.17
CA ARG A 153 -10.92 -5.56 2.25
C ARG A 153 -10.36 -5.81 3.65
N ASN A 154 -10.80 -5.01 4.62
CA ASN A 154 -10.47 -5.20 6.04
C ASN A 154 -8.95 -5.20 6.29
N ILE A 155 -8.27 -4.14 5.85
CA ILE A 155 -6.83 -3.95 6.03
C ILE A 155 -6.60 -2.86 7.07
N ARG A 156 -5.80 -3.16 8.09
CA ARG A 156 -5.50 -2.24 9.18
C ARG A 156 -4.01 -1.98 9.29
N PHE A 157 -3.67 -0.70 9.41
CA PHE A 157 -2.34 -0.19 9.68
C PHE A 157 -2.38 0.59 10.99
N ASN A 158 -1.66 0.14 12.01
CA ASN A 158 -1.72 0.70 13.35
C ASN A 158 -0.32 0.97 13.93
N ASN A 159 -0.09 2.16 14.48
CA ASN A 159 1.18 2.55 15.10
C ASN A 159 2.36 2.39 14.14
N ILE A 160 2.38 3.23 13.09
CA ILE A 160 3.42 3.24 12.06
C ILE A 160 4.16 4.58 12.06
N ARG A 161 5.49 4.53 12.08
CA ARG A 161 6.37 5.69 11.88
C ARG A 161 7.14 5.49 10.58
N ALA A 162 6.96 6.41 9.64
CA ALA A 162 7.54 6.30 8.32
C ALA A 162 8.35 7.55 7.94
N GLU A 163 9.56 7.32 7.45
CA GLU A 163 10.37 8.27 6.68
C GLU A 163 10.44 7.74 5.24
N SER A 164 10.02 8.54 4.26
CA SER A 164 9.83 8.00 2.90
C SER A 164 10.12 8.99 1.79
N GLY A 165 10.52 8.44 0.64
CA GLY A 165 10.71 9.22 -0.60
C GLY A 165 9.43 9.57 -1.35
N ALA A 166 8.27 9.05 -0.93
CA ALA A 166 6.96 9.29 -1.50
C ALA A 166 5.86 9.18 -0.42
N GLY A 167 4.63 9.59 -0.76
CA GLY A 167 3.48 9.45 0.13
C GLY A 167 2.88 8.04 0.18
N ILE A 168 1.87 7.88 1.04
CA ILE A 168 1.01 6.69 1.09
C ILE A 168 0.13 6.67 -0.16
N LEU A 169 -0.02 5.50 -0.79
CA LEU A 169 -0.82 5.31 -2.00
C LEU A 169 -1.86 4.21 -1.80
N LEU A 170 -3.15 4.58 -1.81
CA LEU A 170 -4.29 3.67 -1.81
C LEU A 170 -5.05 3.84 -3.14
N TYR A 171 -5.09 2.79 -3.97
CA TYR A 171 -5.69 2.86 -5.31
C TYR A 171 -6.62 1.67 -5.59
N GLY A 172 -7.92 1.89 -5.54
CA GLY A 172 -8.94 0.98 -6.08
C GLY A 172 -9.35 1.42 -7.48
N ALA A 173 -9.30 0.52 -8.45
CA ALA A 173 -9.97 0.73 -9.73
C ALA A 173 -11.50 0.80 -9.51
N SER A 174 -12.23 1.44 -10.43
CA SER A 174 -13.69 1.62 -10.31
C SER A 174 -14.45 0.30 -10.12
N GLU A 175 -13.96 -0.78 -10.72
CA GLU A 175 -14.52 -2.12 -10.67
C GLU A 175 -14.10 -2.94 -9.44
N SER A 176 -13.11 -2.45 -8.67
CA SER A 176 -12.61 -3.09 -7.45
C SER A 176 -12.13 -2.02 -6.45
N PRO A 177 -13.07 -1.27 -5.83
CA PRO A 177 -12.73 -0.31 -4.80
C PRO A 177 -12.10 -1.01 -3.58
N LEU A 178 -11.26 -0.29 -2.84
CA LEU A 178 -10.70 -0.77 -1.58
C LEU A 178 -11.73 -0.60 -0.47
N GLU A 179 -11.98 -1.63 0.33
CA GLU A 179 -13.06 -1.62 1.32
C GLU A 179 -12.55 -1.75 2.76
N ASN A 180 -13.06 -0.92 3.68
CA ASN A 180 -12.75 -1.00 5.11
C ASN A 180 -11.23 -0.95 5.39
N ILE A 181 -10.57 0.09 4.88
CA ILE A 181 -9.14 0.34 5.13
C ILE A 181 -9.01 1.31 6.30
N THR A 182 -8.14 0.99 7.26
CA THR A 182 -7.87 1.88 8.41
C THR A 182 -6.39 2.21 8.52
N LEU A 183 -6.07 3.50 8.55
CA LEU A 183 -4.79 4.05 8.97
C LEU A 183 -4.99 4.67 10.37
N LYS A 184 -4.34 4.13 11.40
CA LYS A 184 -4.45 4.62 12.78
C LYS A 184 -3.08 4.82 13.41
N ASP A 185 -2.87 5.96 14.07
CA ASP A 185 -1.61 6.29 14.73
C ASP A 185 -0.43 6.18 13.75
N VAL A 186 -0.46 7.05 12.73
CA VAL A 186 0.53 7.07 11.65
C VAL A 186 1.23 8.41 11.63
N THR A 187 2.55 8.39 11.79
CA THR A 187 3.40 9.56 11.54
C THR A 187 4.20 9.35 10.27
N LEU A 188 4.07 10.27 9.33
CA LEU A 188 4.73 10.24 8.04
C LEU A 188 5.60 11.48 7.87
N SER A 189 6.89 11.29 7.59
CA SER A 189 7.82 12.34 7.16
C SER A 189 8.31 12.03 5.76
N ILE A 190 8.11 12.96 4.83
CA ILE A 190 8.54 12.80 3.44
C ILE A 190 9.83 13.57 3.20
N GLU A 191 10.82 12.88 2.64
CA GLU A 191 12.18 13.37 2.45
C GLU A 191 12.65 13.25 0.99
N PRO A 192 13.47 14.16 0.47
CA PRO A 192 14.04 14.03 -0.85
C PRO A 192 15.07 12.90 -0.88
N GLY A 193 15.02 12.08 -1.92
CA GLY A 193 16.03 11.09 -2.23
C GLY A 193 16.88 11.52 -3.43
N LYS A 194 18.05 10.90 -3.58
CA LYS A 194 18.97 11.08 -4.73
C LYS A 194 18.27 11.05 -6.11
N TYR A 195 17.20 10.28 -6.21
CA TYR A 195 16.49 9.99 -7.46
C TYR A 195 15.12 10.67 -7.57
N SER A 196 14.73 11.49 -6.59
CA SER A 196 13.41 12.11 -6.52
C SER A 196 13.15 13.01 -7.73
N GLU A 197 14.06 13.93 -8.07
CA GLU A 197 13.91 14.81 -9.24
C GLU A 197 13.88 14.06 -10.58
N SER A 198 14.72 13.04 -10.75
CA SER A 198 14.88 12.39 -12.05
C SER A 198 13.82 11.32 -12.36
N TYR A 199 13.19 10.72 -11.33
CA TYR A 199 12.28 9.58 -11.50
C TYR A 199 10.96 9.69 -10.73
N GLY A 200 10.76 10.73 -9.91
CA GLY A 200 9.54 11.01 -9.16
C GLY A 200 8.44 11.70 -9.99
N GLY A 201 7.38 12.17 -9.32
CA GLY A 201 6.26 12.86 -9.98
C GLY A 201 5.33 11.96 -10.80
N ASN A 202 5.20 10.69 -10.40
CA ASN A 202 4.35 9.72 -11.07
C ASN A 202 3.94 8.61 -10.11
N PHE A 203 2.79 7.98 -10.38
CA PHE A 203 2.38 6.74 -9.71
C PHE A 203 2.80 5.53 -10.52
N ASP A 204 3.28 4.50 -9.83
CA ASP A 204 3.67 3.21 -10.41
C ASP A 204 2.82 2.08 -9.81
N LEU A 205 1.77 1.71 -10.53
CA LEU A 205 0.82 0.66 -10.19
C LEU A 205 1.20 -0.69 -10.82
N ARG A 206 2.34 -0.80 -11.50
CA ARG A 206 2.74 -2.03 -12.20
C ARG A 206 2.87 -3.23 -11.24
N PRO A 207 2.52 -4.44 -11.69
CA PRO A 207 1.97 -4.74 -13.02
C PRO A 207 0.50 -4.33 -13.08
N ALA A 208 0.08 -3.66 -14.15
CA ALA A 208 -1.30 -3.22 -14.36
C ALA A 208 -1.59 -3.05 -15.85
N TYR A 209 -2.85 -3.11 -16.25
CA TYR A 209 -3.31 -2.91 -17.62
C TYR A 209 -4.47 -1.90 -17.69
N PRO A 210 -4.50 -1.01 -18.71
CA PRO A 210 -3.47 -0.82 -19.74
C PRO A 210 -2.19 -0.18 -19.19
N LEU A 211 -1.10 -0.20 -19.96
CA LEU A 211 0.21 0.33 -19.54
C LEU A 211 0.13 1.81 -19.11
N ASP A 212 -0.71 2.59 -19.78
CA ASP A 212 -0.93 4.01 -19.45
C ASP A 212 -1.59 4.20 -18.07
N SER A 213 -2.30 3.20 -17.56
CA SER A 213 -2.83 3.17 -16.20
C SER A 213 -1.84 2.57 -15.20
N ALA A 214 -0.75 1.98 -15.68
CA ALA A 214 0.22 1.27 -14.85
C ALA A 214 1.36 2.18 -14.38
N LEU A 215 1.76 3.16 -15.20
CA LEU A 215 2.77 4.16 -14.86
C LEU A 215 2.38 5.50 -15.50
N PHE A 216 2.03 6.50 -14.70
CA PHE A 216 1.54 7.78 -15.22
C PHE A 216 1.94 8.95 -14.33
N ALA A 217 2.17 10.10 -14.97
CA ALA A 217 2.49 11.35 -14.30
C ALA A 217 1.38 11.75 -13.33
N HIS A 218 1.77 12.14 -12.12
CA HIS A 218 0.85 12.58 -11.08
C HIS A 218 1.64 13.33 -10.00
N ASP A 219 1.08 14.43 -9.50
CA ASP A 219 1.59 15.09 -8.31
C ASP A 219 1.51 14.14 -7.09
N ILE A 220 2.38 14.27 -6.09
CA ILE A 220 2.47 13.29 -4.99
C ILE A 220 1.98 13.91 -3.66
N PRO A 221 0.75 13.59 -3.20
CA PRO A 221 0.29 13.96 -1.87
C PRO A 221 1.00 13.17 -0.77
N GLY A 222 0.89 13.64 0.47
CA GLY A 222 1.37 12.89 1.64
C GLY A 222 0.63 11.56 1.81
N CYS A 223 -0.68 11.57 1.57
CA CYS A 223 -1.51 10.37 1.44
C CYS A 223 -2.51 10.56 0.30
N PHE A 224 -2.40 9.74 -0.73
CA PHE A 224 -3.36 9.67 -1.82
C PHE A 224 -4.25 8.45 -1.65
N ALA A 225 -5.56 8.64 -1.80
CA ALA A 225 -6.52 7.56 -1.87
C ALA A 225 -7.47 7.77 -3.05
N LYS A 226 -7.76 6.71 -3.81
CA LYS A 226 -8.77 6.71 -4.87
C LYS A 226 -9.56 5.42 -4.86
N GLY A 227 -10.87 5.50 -5.08
CA GLY A 227 -11.72 4.32 -5.22
C GLY A 227 -11.81 3.56 -3.91
N VAL A 228 -12.28 4.22 -2.86
CA VAL A 228 -12.29 3.67 -1.49
C VAL A 228 -13.69 3.70 -0.89
N ILE A 229 -14.03 2.65 -0.16
CA ILE A 229 -15.28 2.53 0.59
C ILE A 229 -14.93 2.30 2.07
N ASN A 230 -15.47 3.13 2.96
CA ASN A 230 -15.21 3.09 4.40
C ASN A 230 -13.72 3.23 4.73
N LEU A 231 -13.09 4.30 4.24
CA LEU A 231 -11.72 4.65 4.62
C LEU A 231 -11.73 5.39 5.96
N VAL A 232 -10.93 4.92 6.91
CA VAL A 232 -10.73 5.57 8.20
C VAL A 232 -9.27 6.01 8.32
N ILE A 233 -9.03 7.29 8.55
CA ILE A 233 -7.71 7.83 8.89
C ILE A 233 -7.84 8.52 10.24
N LYS A 234 -7.15 7.98 11.24
CA LYS A 234 -7.22 8.42 12.62
C LYS A 234 -5.83 8.65 13.23
N ASP A 235 -5.66 9.71 14.00
CA ASP A 235 -4.38 10.01 14.67
C ASP A 235 -3.23 10.06 13.66
N PHE A 236 -3.40 10.85 12.59
CA PHE A 236 -2.46 10.93 11.47
C PHE A 236 -1.67 12.23 11.50
N ASN A 237 -0.35 12.16 11.37
CA ASN A 237 0.52 13.34 11.39
C ASN A 237 1.50 13.33 10.21
N LEU A 238 1.36 14.33 9.33
CA LEU A 238 2.22 14.51 8.16
C LEU A 238 3.26 15.61 8.38
N LYS A 239 4.49 15.33 7.96
CA LYS A 239 5.59 16.28 7.86
C LYS A 239 6.26 16.18 6.49
N TRP A 240 6.76 17.30 6.03
CA TRP A 240 7.60 17.41 4.86
C TRP A 240 8.93 17.99 5.29
N THR A 241 10.04 17.48 4.76
CA THR A 241 11.33 18.15 4.91
C THR A 241 11.49 19.25 3.87
N ASP A 242 12.54 20.05 4.01
CA ASP A 242 12.91 21.07 3.04
C ASP A 242 13.43 20.45 1.72
N ASN A 243 13.51 21.27 0.67
CA ASN A 243 14.12 20.92 -0.64
C ASN A 243 13.45 19.74 -1.37
N LEU A 244 12.14 19.57 -1.19
CA LEU A 244 11.37 18.61 -1.96
C LEU A 244 11.05 19.14 -3.38
N PRO A 245 11.08 18.26 -4.41
CA PRO A 245 10.61 18.57 -5.76
C PRO A 245 9.20 19.15 -5.84
N ASN A 246 8.92 19.94 -6.87
CA ASN A 246 7.66 20.66 -7.02
C ASN A 246 6.44 19.78 -7.30
N TYR A 247 6.64 18.51 -7.68
CA TYR A 247 5.55 17.57 -7.90
C TYR A 247 4.89 17.12 -6.58
N PHE A 248 5.49 17.33 -5.41
CA PHE A 248 4.81 17.06 -4.14
C PHE A 248 3.69 18.07 -3.91
N SER A 249 2.53 17.62 -3.40
CA SER A 249 1.28 18.39 -3.46
C SER A 249 0.51 18.46 -2.13
N ASP A 250 -0.80 18.15 -2.13
CA ASP A 250 -1.67 18.28 -0.97
C ASP A 250 -1.22 17.35 0.19
N GLY A 251 -1.66 17.65 1.42
CA GLY A 251 -1.37 16.77 2.55
C GLY A 251 -2.04 15.41 2.39
N LEU A 252 -3.37 15.42 2.30
CA LEU A 252 -4.20 14.27 1.94
C LEU A 252 -4.98 14.62 0.68
N ALA A 253 -5.04 13.70 -0.28
CA ALA A 253 -5.90 13.84 -1.46
C ALA A 253 -6.71 12.56 -1.67
N ILE A 254 -8.03 12.65 -1.52
CA ILE A 254 -8.95 11.51 -1.51
C ILE A 254 -10.00 11.69 -2.61
N TYR A 255 -10.00 10.76 -3.55
CA TYR A 255 -10.81 10.76 -4.75
C TYR A 255 -11.76 9.56 -4.75
N ASP A 256 -12.92 9.69 -5.37
CA ASP A 256 -13.83 8.56 -5.67
C ASP A 256 -14.11 7.71 -4.42
N PHE A 257 -14.69 8.33 -3.39
CA PHE A 257 -14.87 7.68 -2.08
C PHE A 257 -16.34 7.61 -1.63
N ARG A 258 -16.67 6.59 -0.83
CA ARG A 258 -17.94 6.53 -0.08
C ARG A 258 -17.68 6.07 1.34
N GLY A 259 -18.10 6.86 2.33
CA GLY A 259 -17.79 6.59 3.73
C GLY A 259 -16.32 6.91 4.02
N LEU A 260 -16.09 8.12 4.51
CA LEU A 260 -14.75 8.59 4.87
C LEU A 260 -14.80 9.17 6.28
N LEU A 261 -13.96 8.66 7.17
CA LEU A 261 -13.72 9.27 8.47
C LEU A 261 -12.28 9.77 8.55
N LEU A 262 -12.12 11.08 8.72
CA LEU A 262 -10.86 11.69 9.12
C LEU A 262 -11.00 12.16 10.56
N GLN A 263 -10.20 11.61 11.47
CA GLN A 263 -10.26 11.96 12.88
C GLN A 263 -8.86 12.29 13.42
N ASP A 264 -8.71 13.41 14.12
CA ASP A 264 -7.46 13.79 14.79
C ASP A 264 -6.26 13.83 13.80
N VAL A 265 -6.52 14.37 12.59
CA VAL A 265 -5.54 14.47 11.49
C VAL A 265 -4.84 15.82 11.53
N PHE A 266 -3.51 15.81 11.55
CA PHE A 266 -2.66 16.95 11.21
C PHE A 266 -2.04 16.75 9.83
N ALA A 267 -2.38 17.64 8.91
CA ALA A 267 -1.84 17.64 7.56
C ALA A 267 -1.49 19.06 7.11
N VAL A 268 -0.57 19.14 6.15
CA VAL A 268 -0.12 20.36 5.52
C VAL A 268 0.28 19.99 4.08
N PRO A 269 0.06 20.85 3.07
CA PRO A 269 0.61 20.60 1.74
C PRO A 269 2.14 20.65 1.77
N ALA A 270 2.75 20.17 0.69
CA ALA A 270 4.20 20.24 0.50
C ALA A 270 4.72 21.66 0.73
N PHE A 271 5.90 21.77 1.33
CA PHE A 271 6.44 23.01 1.92
C PHE A 271 6.38 24.25 1.01
N ASN A 272 6.57 24.07 -0.30
CA ASN A 272 6.58 25.15 -1.29
C ASN A 272 5.23 25.42 -1.98
N ARG A 273 4.18 24.67 -1.63
CA ARG A 273 2.87 24.67 -2.30
C ARG A 273 1.76 25.18 -1.38
N LYS A 274 1.96 26.37 -0.80
CA LYS A 274 1.02 26.95 0.20
C LYS A 274 -0.35 27.30 -0.38
N GLU A 275 -0.46 27.37 -1.70
CA GLU A 275 -1.71 27.54 -2.44
C GLU A 275 -2.58 26.28 -2.46
N LEU A 276 -2.02 25.11 -2.14
CA LEU A 276 -2.74 23.85 -2.04
C LEU A 276 -3.41 23.68 -0.67
N ALA A 277 -4.31 22.70 -0.59
CA ALA A 277 -5.02 22.39 0.63
C ALA A 277 -4.27 21.35 1.47
N ALA A 278 -4.49 21.38 2.79
CA ALA A 278 -4.05 20.28 3.63
C ALA A 278 -4.84 18.98 3.34
N ILE A 279 -6.13 19.10 3.03
CA ILE A 279 -7.01 17.99 2.69
C ILE A 279 -7.81 18.35 1.44
N ARG A 280 -7.71 17.52 0.41
CA ARG A 280 -8.51 17.61 -0.82
C ARG A 280 -9.43 16.40 -0.94
N LEU A 281 -10.72 16.65 -1.08
CA LEU A 281 -11.75 15.62 -1.27
C LEU A 281 -12.44 15.84 -2.60
N VAL A 282 -12.47 14.81 -3.45
CA VAL A 282 -13.05 14.90 -4.80
C VAL A 282 -13.96 13.72 -5.07
N ASN A 283 -15.15 13.99 -5.61
CA ASN A 283 -16.13 13.00 -6.05
C ASN A 283 -16.41 11.91 -4.99
N GLY A 284 -17.09 12.28 -3.91
CA GLY A 284 -17.41 11.30 -2.87
C GLY A 284 -18.64 11.63 -2.05
N SER A 285 -18.99 10.72 -1.16
CA SER A 285 -20.12 10.88 -0.24
C SER A 285 -19.80 10.38 1.16
N GLU A 286 -20.55 10.87 2.14
CA GLU A 286 -20.48 10.40 3.54
C GLU A 286 -19.10 10.67 4.18
N ALA A 287 -18.60 11.91 4.03
CA ALA A 287 -17.36 12.37 4.65
C ALA A 287 -17.59 13.01 6.03
N GLU A 288 -16.96 12.47 7.06
CA GLU A 288 -16.91 13.01 8.41
C GLU A 288 -15.48 13.43 8.76
N LEU A 289 -15.32 14.67 9.24
CA LEU A 289 -14.04 15.24 9.63
C LEU A 289 -14.14 15.71 11.09
N LEU A 290 -13.35 15.10 11.97
CA LEU A 290 -13.33 15.37 13.41
C LEU A 290 -11.92 15.82 13.81
N ASN A 291 -11.78 17.01 14.39
CA ASN A 291 -10.50 17.55 14.87
C ASN A 291 -9.36 17.57 13.83
N CYS A 292 -9.68 17.69 12.54
CA CYS A 292 -8.67 17.88 11.50
C CYS A 292 -8.07 19.28 11.60
N ARG A 293 -6.74 19.38 11.50
CA ARG A 293 -6.02 20.63 11.68
C ARG A 293 -4.87 20.80 10.68
N THR A 294 -4.53 22.06 10.43
CA THR A 294 -3.38 22.48 9.65
C THR A 294 -2.77 23.76 10.26
N VAL A 295 -1.74 24.32 9.64
CA VAL A 295 -1.10 25.57 10.09
C VAL A 295 -1.92 26.81 9.67
N LYS A 296 -1.84 27.90 10.44
CA LYS A 296 -2.74 29.08 10.33
C LYS A 296 -2.85 29.75 8.95
N SER A 297 -1.90 29.53 8.03
CA SER A 297 -1.87 30.13 6.70
C SER A 297 -2.29 29.20 5.56
N ILE A 298 -2.74 28.00 5.89
CA ILE A 298 -3.07 26.95 4.91
C ILE A 298 -4.57 26.70 4.93
N GLN A 299 -5.16 26.57 3.74
CA GLN A 299 -6.54 26.11 3.62
C GLN A 299 -6.63 24.65 4.09
N LEU A 300 -7.42 24.41 5.14
CA LEU A 300 -7.57 23.06 5.69
C LEU A 300 -8.19 22.10 4.67
N LEU A 301 -9.27 22.53 4.00
CA LEU A 301 -10.13 21.64 3.23
C LEU A 301 -10.59 22.25 1.91
N VAL A 302 -10.46 21.48 0.83
CA VAL A 302 -11.10 21.70 -0.47
C VAL A 302 -12.01 20.51 -0.78
N LYS A 303 -13.24 20.79 -1.22
CA LYS A 303 -14.23 19.79 -1.62
C LYS A 303 -14.70 20.05 -3.05
N GLU A 304 -14.67 19.03 -3.89
CA GLU A 304 -15.14 19.08 -5.26
C GLU A 304 -16.12 17.92 -5.52
N LYS A 305 -17.39 18.22 -5.78
CA LYS A 305 -18.43 17.19 -5.99
C LYS A 305 -18.55 16.20 -4.81
N VAL A 306 -18.44 16.70 -3.58
CA VAL A 306 -18.64 15.90 -2.35
C VAL A 306 -20.05 16.13 -1.81
N ARG A 307 -20.79 15.04 -1.54
CA ARG A 307 -22.16 15.05 -1.04
C ARG A 307 -22.26 14.59 0.40
#